data_AF-A0A929ZUT8-F1
#
_entry.id   AF-A0A929ZUT8-F1
#
_cell.length_a   1.000
_cell.length_b   1.000
_cell.length_c   1.000
_cell.angle_alpha   90.00
_cell.angle_beta   90.00
_cell.angle_gamma   90.00
#
_symmetry.space_group_name_H-M   'P 1'
#
loop_
_entity.id
_entity.type
_entity.pdbx_description
1 polymer ?
#
loop_
_entity_poly.entity_id
_entity_poly.type
_entity_poly.pdbx_seq_one_letter_code
_entity_poly.pdbx_strand_id
1 'polypeptide(L)'
;MPKSYAQQITDAKVMTDALRNNSGNVTKIDAGFISDLDRIREEVERLNSEQEKLKADLKTKTQELDDRLKELNEKYIFAKKRVKVDIPQAGWKEFGIDASK
;
A
#
# COMPACT_ATOMS: atom_id res chain seq x y z
N MET A 1 -20.37 16.31 0.83
CA MET A 1 -19.37 15.39 0.23
C MET A 1 -18.04 16.13 0.17
N PRO A 2 -16.95 15.59 0.73
CA PRO A 2 -15.62 16.18 0.54
C PRO A 2 -15.24 16.16 -0.94
N LYS A 3 -14.48 17.17 -1.41
CA LYS A 3 -14.00 17.25 -2.80
C LYS A 3 -13.10 16.04 -3.10
N SER A 4 -13.24 15.47 -4.30
CA SER A 4 -12.33 14.40 -4.75
C SER A 4 -10.90 14.93 -4.90
N TYR A 5 -9.92 14.03 -4.85
CA TYR A 5 -8.52 14.35 -5.09
C TYR A 5 -8.31 15.16 -6.38
N ALA A 6 -8.85 14.67 -7.51
CA ALA A 6 -8.70 15.32 -8.81
C ALA A 6 -9.33 16.73 -8.83
N GLN A 7 -10.45 16.91 -8.13
CA GLN A 7 -11.08 18.22 -7.99
C GLN A 7 -10.19 19.18 -7.19
N GLN A 8 -9.58 18.72 -6.09
CA GLN A 8 -8.70 19.57 -5.28
C GLN A 8 -7.45 20.03 -6.05
N ILE A 9 -6.82 19.13 -6.80
CA ILE A 9 -5.65 19.46 -7.65
C ILE A 9 -6.04 20.46 -8.74
N THR A 10 -7.15 20.21 -9.42
CA THR A 10 -7.65 21.09 -10.49
C THR A 10 -7.99 22.47 -9.94
N ASP A 11 -8.73 22.55 -8.84
CA ASP A 11 -9.11 23.81 -8.20
C ASP A 11 -7.86 24.60 -7.75
N ALA A 12 -6.85 23.93 -7.17
CA ALA A 12 -5.61 24.58 -6.75
C ALA A 12 -4.81 25.14 -7.94
N LYS A 13 -4.78 24.42 -9.07
CA LYS A 13 -4.16 24.89 -10.30
C LYS A 13 -4.89 26.09 -10.90
N VAL A 14 -6.23 26.03 -11.00
CA VAL A 14 -7.02 27.16 -11.48
C VAL A 14 -6.82 28.40 -10.60
N MET A 15 -6.74 28.22 -9.27
CA MET A 15 -6.50 29.31 -8.34
C MET A 15 -5.12 29.96 -8.52
N THR A 16 -4.06 29.16 -8.60
CA THR A 16 -2.68 29.66 -8.78
C THR A 16 -2.51 30.36 -10.12
N ASP A 17 -3.06 29.82 -11.21
CA ASP A 17 -3.07 30.45 -12.53
C ASP A 17 -3.83 31.79 -12.51
N ALA A 18 -5.00 31.84 -11.90
CA ALA A 18 -5.80 33.06 -11.78
C ALA A 18 -5.09 34.14 -10.93
N LEU A 19 -4.46 33.76 -9.82
CA LEU A 19 -3.70 34.66 -8.95
C LEU A 19 -2.49 35.27 -9.68
N ARG A 20 -1.78 34.48 -10.50
CA ARG A 20 -0.67 34.98 -11.33
C ARG A 20 -1.15 35.97 -12.38
N ASN A 21 -2.25 35.65 -13.07
CA ASN A 21 -2.81 36.51 -14.11
C ASN A 21 -3.44 37.81 -13.57
N ASN A 22 -3.76 37.86 -12.27
CA ASN A 22 -4.35 39.02 -11.59
C ASN A 22 -3.42 39.60 -10.51
N SER A 23 -2.10 39.51 -10.72
CA SER A 23 -1.10 39.97 -9.76
C SER A 23 -1.37 41.40 -9.29
N GLY A 24 -1.45 41.60 -7.97
CA GLY A 24 -1.74 42.89 -7.35
C GLY A 24 -3.22 43.19 -7.09
N ASN A 25 -4.16 42.43 -7.68
CA ASN A 25 -5.59 42.64 -7.46
C ASN A 25 -6.10 41.98 -6.16
N VAL A 26 -5.40 40.95 -5.67
CA VAL A 26 -5.75 40.26 -4.43
C VAL A 26 -4.77 40.65 -3.33
N THR A 27 -5.26 41.37 -2.32
CA THR A 27 -4.43 41.80 -1.18
C THR A 27 -4.08 40.61 -0.28
N LYS A 28 -2.93 40.67 0.40
CA LYS A 28 -2.40 39.65 1.34
C LYS A 28 -1.98 38.31 0.72
N ILE A 29 -1.98 38.19 -0.60
CA ILE A 29 -1.37 37.06 -1.30
C ILE A 29 -0.21 37.61 -2.14
N ASP A 30 0.99 37.12 -1.87
CA ASP A 30 2.18 37.49 -2.62
C ASP A 30 2.64 36.34 -3.54
N ALA A 31 3.69 36.61 -4.33
CA ALA A 31 4.27 35.63 -5.23
C ALA A 31 4.86 34.41 -4.48
N GLY A 32 5.30 34.58 -3.23
CA GLY A 32 5.82 33.50 -2.38
C GLY A 32 4.71 32.52 -2.05
N PHE A 33 3.56 33.01 -1.58
CA PHE A 33 2.39 32.19 -1.29
C PHE A 33 1.92 31.40 -2.53
N ILE A 34 1.85 32.05 -3.69
CA ILE A 34 1.43 31.37 -4.94
C ILE A 34 2.40 30.25 -5.29
N SER A 35 3.71 30.49 -5.16
CA SER A 35 4.74 29.50 -5.44
C SER A 35 4.69 28.32 -4.47
N ASP A 36 4.46 28.59 -3.19
CA ASP A 36 4.27 27.53 -2.19
C ASP A 36 3.01 26.71 -2.42
N LEU A 37 1.91 27.33 -2.82
CA LEU A 37 0.68 26.61 -3.16
C LEU A 37 0.87 25.67 -4.36
N ASP A 38 1.56 26.13 -5.40
CA ASP A 38 1.93 25.29 -6.55
C ASP A 38 2.84 24.13 -6.14
N ARG A 39 3.88 24.41 -5.33
CA ARG A 39 4.79 23.39 -4.82
C ARG A 39 4.06 22.31 -4.03
N ILE A 40 3.13 22.71 -3.15
CA ILE A 40 2.32 21.76 -2.36
C ILE A 40 1.43 20.93 -3.28
N ARG A 41 0.79 21.54 -4.29
CA ARG A 41 -0.03 20.79 -5.26
C ARG A 41 0.80 19.70 -5.95
N GLU A 42 1.98 20.06 -6.45
CA GLU A 42 2.89 19.13 -7.13
C GLU A 42 3.38 18.01 -6.22
N GLU A 43 3.67 18.34 -4.95
CA GLU A 43 4.04 17.35 -3.94
C GLU A 43 2.89 16.37 -3.66
N VAL A 44 1.65 16.86 -3.60
CA VAL A 44 0.47 15.99 -3.45
C VAL A 44 0.29 15.08 -4.68
N GLU A 45 0.57 15.56 -5.90
CA GLU A 45 0.57 14.74 -7.12
C GLU A 45 1.64 13.64 -7.10
N ARG A 46 2.85 14.00 -6.66
CA ARG A 46 3.95 13.05 -6.48
C ARG A 46 3.62 11.97 -5.44
N LEU A 47 3.17 12.38 -4.25
CA LEU A 47 2.80 11.46 -3.17
C LEU A 47 1.64 10.54 -3.53
N ASN A 48 0.66 11.02 -4.29
CA ASN A 48 -0.43 10.18 -4.79
C ASN A 48 0.09 9.10 -5.76
N SER A 49 1.01 9.48 -6.66
CA SER A 49 1.62 8.54 -7.61
C SER A 49 2.46 7.47 -6.88
N GLU A 50 3.23 7.88 -5.88
CA GLU A 50 3.98 6.97 -5.01
C GLU A 50 3.05 6.01 -4.23
N GLN A 51 1.93 6.53 -3.71
CA GLN A 51 0.93 5.71 -3.02
C GLN A 51 0.34 4.64 -3.95
N GLU A 52 -0.03 4.99 -5.18
CA GLU A 52 -0.59 4.02 -6.14
C GLU A 52 0.43 2.93 -6.50
N LYS A 53 1.72 3.30 -6.64
CA LYS A 53 2.79 2.33 -6.82
C LYS A 53 2.91 1.39 -5.62
N LEU A 54 2.92 1.92 -4.40
CA LEU A 54 3.01 1.10 -3.18
C LEU A 54 1.82 0.14 -3.03
N LYS A 55 0.61 0.56 -3.43
CA LYS A 55 -0.57 -0.34 -3.46
C LYS A 55 -0.37 -1.50 -4.44
N ALA A 56 0.19 -1.24 -5.62
CA ALA A 56 0.48 -2.27 -6.61
C ALA A 56 1.56 -3.25 -6.11
N ASP A 57 2.62 -2.72 -5.49
CA ASP A 57 3.70 -3.53 -4.91
C ASP A 57 3.19 -4.40 -3.76
N LEU A 58 2.35 -3.84 -2.88
CA LEU A 58 1.71 -4.57 -1.80
C LEU A 58 0.88 -5.73 -2.33
N LYS A 59 0.04 -5.50 -3.34
CA LYS A 59 -0.79 -6.56 -3.96
C LYS A 59 0.08 -7.70 -4.49
N THR A 60 1.18 -7.37 -5.18
CA THR A 60 2.13 -8.36 -5.70
C THR A 60 2.75 -9.18 -4.56
N LYS A 61 3.20 -8.51 -3.49
CA LYS A 61 3.82 -9.19 -2.34
C LYS A 61 2.85 -10.02 -1.52
N THR A 62 1.59 -9.60 -1.41
CA THR A 62 0.54 -10.41 -0.81
C THR A 62 0.33 -11.71 -1.58
N GLN A 63 0.24 -11.65 -2.92
CA GLN A 63 0.10 -12.86 -3.73
C GLN A 63 1.30 -13.81 -3.57
N GLU A 64 2.53 -13.26 -3.58
CA GLU A 64 3.74 -14.05 -3.36
C GLU A 64 3.74 -14.75 -1.99
N LEU A 65 3.30 -14.04 -0.94
CA LEU A 65 3.17 -14.60 0.41
C LEU A 65 2.13 -15.73 0.46
N ASP A 66 0.96 -15.51 -0.13
CA ASP A 66 -0.14 -16.47 -0.14
C ASP A 66 0.26 -17.77 -0.86
N ASP A 67 0.96 -17.66 -1.99
CA ASP A 67 1.47 -18.81 -2.74
C ASP A 67 2.48 -19.62 -1.92
N ARG A 68 3.40 -18.94 -1.20
CA ARG A 68 4.38 -19.60 -0.33
C ARG A 68 3.75 -20.23 0.90
N LEU A 69 2.72 -19.61 1.49
CA LEU A 69 1.97 -20.19 2.60
C LEU A 69 1.25 -21.46 2.17
N LYS A 70 0.66 -21.47 0.98
CA LYS A 70 0.02 -22.66 0.41
C LYS A 70 1.03 -23.78 0.21
N GLU A 71 2.16 -23.49 -0.44
CA GLU A 71 3.23 -24.47 -0.66
C GLU A 71 3.79 -25.03 0.65
N LEU A 72 4.02 -24.17 1.64
CA LEU A 72 4.46 -24.56 2.98
C LEU A 72 3.46 -25.51 3.63
N ASN A 73 2.17 -25.19 3.59
CA ASN A 73 1.12 -26.01 4.18
C ASN A 73 0.99 -27.37 3.49
N GLU A 74 1.08 -27.42 2.16
CA GLU A 74 1.06 -28.68 1.39
C GLU A 74 2.24 -29.57 1.79
N LYS A 75 3.45 -29.02 1.84
CA LYS A 75 4.66 -29.73 2.28
C LYS A 75 4.56 -30.21 3.73
N TYR A 76 4.04 -29.37 4.62
CA TYR A 76 3.84 -29.72 6.02
C TYR A 76 2.82 -30.85 6.18
N ILE A 77 1.68 -30.80 5.50
CA ILE A 77 0.67 -31.87 5.53
C ILE A 77 1.25 -33.17 5.01
N PHE A 78 2.00 -33.14 3.91
CA PHE A 78 2.65 -34.32 3.36
C PHE A 78 3.66 -34.92 4.34
N ALA A 79 4.55 -34.10 4.90
CA ALA A 79 5.52 -34.54 5.91
C ALA A 79 4.83 -35.15 7.14
N LYS A 80 3.79 -34.48 7.66
CA LYS A 80 2.99 -34.97 8.78
C LYS A 80 2.36 -36.33 8.47
N LYS A 81 1.78 -36.51 7.28
CA LYS A 81 1.23 -37.80 6.85
C LYS A 81 2.32 -38.88 6.80
N ARG A 82 3.50 -38.57 6.26
CA ARG A 82 4.60 -39.53 6.17
C ARG A 82 5.09 -39.98 7.54
N VAL A 83 5.26 -39.05 8.49
CA VAL A 83 5.60 -39.39 9.88
C VAL A 83 4.55 -40.33 10.49
N LYS A 84 3.26 -40.06 10.28
CA LYS A 84 2.18 -40.93 10.79
C LYS A 84 2.18 -42.33 10.18
N VAL A 85 2.70 -42.50 8.95
CA VAL A 85 2.81 -43.80 8.27
C VAL A 85 4.05 -44.57 8.73
N ASP A 86 5.18 -43.88 8.87
CA ASP A 86 6.49 -44.53 9.07
C ASP A 86 6.86 -44.72 10.54
N ILE A 87 6.35 -43.86 11.42
CA ILE A 87 6.76 -43.80 12.83
C ILE A 87 5.61 -44.28 13.72
N PRO A 88 5.86 -45.19 14.68
CA PRO A 88 4.87 -45.54 15.70
C PRO A 88 4.35 -44.32 16.45
N GLN A 89 3.07 -44.32 16.84
CA GLN A 89 2.40 -43.18 17.45
C GLN A 89 3.13 -42.60 18.68
N ALA A 90 3.81 -43.44 19.46
CA ALA A 90 4.61 -43.01 20.62
C ALA A 90 5.73 -42.01 20.24
N GLY A 91 6.27 -42.09 19.02
CA GLY A 91 7.34 -41.21 18.52
C GLY A 91 6.87 -39.92 17.85
N TRP A 92 5.56 -39.72 17.64
CA TRP A 92 5.03 -38.56 16.91
C TRP A 92 5.34 -37.22 17.57
N LYS A 93 5.45 -37.21 18.92
CA LYS A 93 5.72 -36.01 19.70
C LYS A 93 7.06 -35.36 19.33
N GLU A 94 8.05 -36.14 18.91
CA GLU A 94 9.37 -35.64 18.46
C GLU A 94 9.26 -34.77 17.20
N PHE A 95 8.22 -34.98 16.40
CA PHE A 95 7.93 -34.21 15.19
C PHE A 95 6.88 -33.11 15.42
N GLY A 96 6.54 -32.81 16.68
CA GLY A 96 5.52 -31.83 17.04
C GLY A 96 4.09 -32.26 16.68
N ILE A 97 3.86 -33.56 16.45
CA ILE A 97 2.54 -34.10 16.15
C ILE A 97 1.91 -34.61 17.45
N ASP A 98 0.82 -33.97 17.86
CA ASP A 98 0.03 -34.42 19.01
C ASP A 98 -0.83 -35.65 18.63
N ALA A 99 -0.84 -36.66 19.51
CA ALA A 99 -1.65 -37.86 19.40
C ALA A 99 -3.10 -37.65 19.86
N SER A 100 -3.39 -36.53 20.53
CA SER A 100 -4.67 -36.19 21.15
C SER A 100 -5.67 -35.49 20.23
N LYS A 101 -5.25 -35.12 19.00
CA LYS A 101 -6.03 -34.35 18.02
C LYS A 101 -6.23 -35.08 16.69
#